data_AF-A0A2R5F4Z8-F1
#
_entry.id   AF-A0A2R5F4Z8-F1
#
_cell.length_a   1.000
_cell.length_b   1.000
_cell.length_c   1.000
_cell.angle_alpha   90.00
_cell.angle_beta   90.00
_cell.angle_gamma   90.00
#
_symmetry.space_group_name_H-M   'P 1'
#
loop_
_entity.id
_entity.type
_entity.pdbx_description
1 polymer ?
#
loop_
_entity_poly.entity_id
_entity_poly.type
_entity_poly.pdbx_seq_one_letter_code
_entity_poly.pdbx_strand_id
1 'polypeptide(L)'
;MAQTILIMRGTKAQLQAHGAMQSGEMGFCSDTKEVFIGDGTSNVFVGRVMSGTYAARPSAASSGRMYYVTTGENIGRLYLDTGAAWANVNVLDLADLTGDLDDIADGATFGKVRLTELTGGRVSRVSDGTNTKTAAEIKTHIDDATRHRIINDSGTSPTELWSAQKVKNELDLARAGQEYQDSVKDKDLAAPPGSPAVKDRYIIGASPTGAWASRANQIAEWAGSAWSFIVPSVGMTCIVDDEAKQYTYNGTEWVRTGGALQTIAAGNGLTGGGTADTVTLTVGAGNGITVGSTTVAAKPGKGILVNGTGIEANVDAASIVYDAANGNRLMVAVVDGGTF
;
A
#
# COMPACT_ATOMS: atom_id res chain seq x y z
N MET A 1 -34.74 -85.27 2.34
CA MET A 1 -34.11 -86.14 3.35
C MET A 1 -33.07 -85.32 4.09
N ALA A 2 -33.20 -85.16 5.41
CA ALA A 2 -32.14 -84.56 6.20
C ALA A 2 -31.06 -85.62 6.43
N GLN A 3 -29.80 -85.32 6.07
CA GLN A 3 -28.66 -86.17 6.40
C GLN A 3 -28.14 -85.75 7.77
N THR A 4 -28.09 -86.69 8.71
CA THR A 4 -27.45 -86.49 10.01
C THR A 4 -25.99 -86.90 9.91
N ILE A 5 -25.09 -85.92 9.99
CA ILE A 5 -23.64 -86.17 10.04
C ILE A 5 -23.27 -86.46 11.49
N LEU A 6 -22.71 -87.63 11.75
CA LEU A 6 -22.16 -88.00 13.05
C LEU A 6 -20.65 -87.75 13.02
N ILE A 7 -20.16 -87.00 14.01
CA ILE A 7 -18.73 -86.79 14.23
C ILE A 7 -18.25 -87.71 15.36
N MET A 8 -16.95 -88.01 15.38
CA MET A 8 -16.37 -88.77 16.46
C MET A 8 -16.49 -87.99 17.76
N ARG A 9 -16.99 -88.63 18.83
CA ARG A 9 -17.19 -87.97 20.13
C ARG A 9 -16.94 -88.92 21.29
N GLY A 10 -16.41 -88.39 22.39
CA GLY A 10 -16.12 -89.13 23.61
C GLY A 10 -15.47 -88.22 24.65
N THR A 11 -15.08 -88.74 25.82
CA THR A 11 -14.20 -87.99 26.73
C THR A 11 -12.81 -87.85 26.10
N LYS A 12 -12.00 -86.89 26.56
CA LYS A 12 -10.62 -86.72 26.07
C LYS A 12 -9.80 -88.00 26.16
N ALA A 13 -9.92 -88.73 27.28
CA ALA A 13 -9.25 -90.01 27.49
C ALA A 13 -9.72 -91.09 26.50
N GLN A 14 -11.03 -91.14 26.20
CA GLN A 14 -11.58 -92.07 25.20
C GLN A 14 -11.06 -91.77 23.79
N LEU A 15 -10.98 -90.49 23.43
CA LEU A 15 -10.48 -90.07 22.12
C LEU A 15 -8.98 -90.37 21.97
N GLN A 16 -8.20 -90.19 23.04
CA GLN A 16 -6.78 -90.56 23.05
C GLN A 16 -6.56 -92.07 22.95
N ALA A 17 -7.38 -92.86 23.65
CA ALA A 17 -7.31 -94.33 23.60
C ALA A 17 -7.73 -94.90 22.23
N HIS A 18 -8.57 -94.18 21.48
CA HIS A 18 -9.01 -94.59 20.14
C HIS A 18 -7.89 -94.51 19.09
N GLY A 19 -6.89 -93.65 19.30
CA GLY A 19 -5.78 -93.44 18.37
C GLY A 19 -6.01 -92.26 17.40
N ALA A 20 -5.16 -92.17 16.38
CA ALA A 20 -5.22 -91.09 15.40
C ALA A 20 -6.43 -91.24 14.48
N MET A 21 -7.23 -90.17 14.36
CA MET A 21 -8.34 -90.06 13.43
C MET A 21 -7.82 -89.88 12.00
N GLN A 22 -8.66 -90.18 11.00
CA GLN A 22 -8.29 -90.00 9.60
C GLN A 22 -8.02 -88.52 9.29
N SER A 23 -7.24 -88.26 8.23
CA SER A 23 -6.98 -86.90 7.78
C SER A 23 -8.29 -86.17 7.46
N GLY A 24 -8.56 -85.06 8.17
CA GLY A 24 -9.77 -84.25 8.03
C GLY A 24 -10.97 -84.73 8.85
N GLU A 25 -10.85 -85.84 9.58
CA GLU A 25 -11.91 -86.33 10.47
C GLU A 25 -11.99 -85.48 11.75
N MET A 26 -13.21 -85.08 12.13
CA MET A 26 -13.46 -84.23 13.29
C MET A 26 -13.82 -85.05 14.52
N GLY A 27 -13.13 -84.74 15.63
CA GLY A 27 -13.39 -85.27 16.96
C GLY A 27 -13.84 -84.19 17.94
N PHE A 28 -14.83 -84.51 18.77
CA PHE A 28 -15.29 -83.63 19.85
C PHE A 28 -15.18 -84.29 21.23
N CYS A 29 -14.47 -83.64 22.14
CA CYS A 29 -14.37 -84.07 23.53
C CYS A 29 -15.58 -83.59 24.33
N SER A 30 -16.41 -84.51 24.81
CA SER A 30 -17.67 -84.21 25.50
C SER A 30 -17.46 -83.63 26.91
N ASP A 31 -16.34 -83.93 27.56
CA ASP A 31 -15.96 -83.49 28.90
C ASP A 31 -15.22 -82.16 28.87
N THR A 32 -14.18 -82.05 28.05
CA THR A 32 -13.36 -80.84 27.94
C THR A 32 -13.89 -79.83 26.94
N LYS A 33 -14.91 -80.19 26.13
CA LYS A 33 -15.46 -79.34 25.06
C LYS A 33 -14.42 -78.91 24.01
N GLU A 34 -13.34 -79.67 23.90
CA GLU A 34 -12.26 -79.47 22.94
C GLU A 34 -12.61 -80.09 21.58
N VAL A 35 -12.19 -79.44 20.51
CA VAL A 35 -12.32 -79.94 19.14
C VAL A 35 -10.94 -80.35 18.65
N PHE A 36 -10.88 -81.49 17.96
CA PHE A 36 -9.68 -82.02 17.32
C PHE A 36 -9.96 -82.37 15.86
N ILE A 37 -8.94 -82.27 15.01
CA ILE A 37 -8.98 -82.77 13.62
C ILE A 37 -7.83 -83.76 13.44
N GLY A 38 -8.13 -84.93 12.88
CA GLY A 38 -7.10 -85.90 12.52
C GLY A 38 -6.27 -85.42 11.33
N ASP A 39 -4.96 -85.66 11.35
CA ASP A 39 -4.08 -85.51 10.18
C ASP A 39 -3.71 -86.89 9.57
N GLY A 40 -4.29 -87.98 10.08
CA GLY A 40 -3.99 -89.36 9.73
C GLY A 40 -2.86 -90.01 10.56
N THR A 41 -2.12 -89.23 11.34
CA THR A 41 -1.03 -89.68 12.23
C THR A 41 -1.23 -89.24 13.68
N SER A 42 -1.89 -88.09 13.89
CA SER A 42 -2.16 -87.48 15.17
C SER A 42 -3.50 -86.75 15.18
N ASN A 43 -4.03 -86.48 16.38
CA ASN A 43 -5.22 -85.65 16.56
C ASN A 43 -4.76 -84.23 16.92
N VAL A 44 -4.86 -83.31 15.96
CA VAL A 44 -4.44 -81.92 16.13
C VAL A 44 -5.52 -81.16 16.90
N PHE A 45 -5.14 -80.52 18.01
CA PHE A 45 -6.05 -79.67 18.77
C PHE A 45 -6.42 -78.43 17.96
N VAL A 46 -7.72 -78.22 17.76
CA VAL A 46 -8.24 -77.07 17.01
C VAL A 46 -8.57 -75.93 17.96
N GLY A 47 -9.20 -76.24 19.09
CA GLY A 47 -9.60 -75.21 20.03
C GLY A 47 -10.69 -75.64 20.99
N ARG A 48 -11.00 -74.71 21.89
CA ARG A 48 -12.14 -74.76 22.82
C ARG A 48 -12.59 -73.34 23.07
N VAL A 49 -13.91 -73.12 23.12
CA VAL A 49 -14.49 -71.84 23.55
C VAL A 49 -14.98 -71.95 24.99
N MET A 50 -14.65 -70.94 25.79
CA MET A 50 -15.03 -70.80 27.19
C MET A 50 -15.55 -69.39 27.46
N SER A 51 -16.32 -69.22 28.54
CA SER A 51 -16.80 -67.90 28.97
C SER A 51 -17.01 -67.85 30.48
N GLY A 52 -17.00 -66.64 31.04
CA GLY A 52 -17.17 -66.40 32.47
C GLY A 52 -16.49 -65.11 32.95
N THR A 53 -16.12 -65.03 34.22
CA THR A 53 -15.39 -63.87 34.77
C THR A 53 -13.92 -63.90 34.36
N TYR A 54 -13.26 -62.75 34.33
CA TYR A 54 -11.83 -62.64 33.98
C TYR A 54 -10.92 -63.55 34.82
N ALA A 55 -11.21 -63.66 36.13
CA ALA A 55 -10.46 -64.50 37.06
C ALA A 55 -10.74 -66.00 36.90
N ALA A 56 -11.86 -66.39 36.27
CA ALA A 56 -12.23 -67.80 36.06
C ALA A 56 -11.54 -68.44 34.84
N ARG A 57 -10.64 -67.71 34.16
CA ARG A 57 -9.84 -68.28 33.08
C ARG A 57 -8.84 -69.30 33.63
N PRO A 58 -8.72 -70.48 33.01
CA PRO A 58 -7.64 -71.40 33.36
C PRO A 58 -6.28 -70.79 32.99
N SER A 59 -5.20 -71.24 33.62
CA SER A 59 -3.84 -70.85 33.22
C SER A 59 -3.61 -71.13 31.74
N ALA A 60 -2.93 -70.21 31.04
CA ALA A 60 -2.53 -70.38 29.64
C ALA A 60 -1.64 -71.62 29.51
N ALA A 61 -1.96 -72.49 28.54
CA ALA A 61 -1.28 -73.78 28.42
C ALA A 61 -1.49 -74.44 27.04
N SER A 62 -2.47 -73.99 26.26
CA SER A 62 -2.79 -74.62 24.98
C SER A 62 -3.22 -73.57 23.98
N SER A 63 -2.39 -73.39 22.94
CA SER A 63 -2.70 -72.48 21.85
C SER A 63 -4.03 -72.85 21.19
N GLY A 64 -4.85 -71.85 20.86
CA GLY A 64 -6.15 -72.04 20.18
C GLY A 64 -7.36 -72.13 21.11
N ARG A 65 -7.19 -72.03 22.44
CA ARG A 65 -8.33 -71.83 23.35
C ARG A 65 -8.78 -70.38 23.29
N MET A 66 -10.09 -70.16 23.26
CA MET A 66 -10.71 -68.84 23.30
C MET A 66 -11.51 -68.66 24.59
N TYR A 67 -11.44 -67.48 25.19
CA TYR A 67 -12.21 -67.15 26.39
C TYR A 67 -12.87 -65.78 26.27
N TYR A 68 -14.20 -65.75 26.38
CA TYR A 68 -14.97 -64.51 26.39
C TYR A 68 -15.38 -64.11 27.80
N VAL A 69 -15.01 -62.90 28.22
CA VAL A 69 -15.36 -62.40 29.56
C VAL A 69 -16.77 -61.84 29.57
N THR A 70 -17.67 -62.44 30.34
CA THR A 70 -19.10 -62.10 30.35
C THR A 70 -19.50 -61.13 31.45
N THR A 71 -18.72 -61.02 32.53
CA THR A 71 -19.01 -60.16 33.69
C THR A 71 -17.72 -59.76 34.44
N GLY A 72 -17.77 -58.60 35.12
CA GLY A 72 -16.68 -58.12 35.99
C GLY A 72 -15.60 -57.29 35.27
N GLU A 73 -14.38 -57.32 35.81
CA GLU A 73 -13.22 -56.70 35.18
C GLU A 73 -13.01 -57.26 33.76
N ASN A 74 -12.62 -56.41 32.81
CA ASN A 74 -12.40 -56.81 31.41
C ASN A 74 -13.63 -57.41 30.71
N ILE A 75 -14.85 -57.09 31.16
CA ILE A 75 -16.10 -57.49 30.50
C ILE A 75 -16.09 -57.16 29.00
N GLY A 76 -16.56 -58.09 28.17
CA GLY A 76 -16.60 -57.94 26.72
C GLY A 76 -15.27 -58.23 26.01
N ARG A 77 -14.17 -58.42 26.75
CA ARG A 77 -12.87 -58.78 26.16
C ARG A 77 -12.83 -60.26 25.78
N LEU A 78 -12.27 -60.52 24.61
CA LEU A 78 -12.02 -61.85 24.05
C LEU A 78 -10.54 -62.13 24.14
N TYR A 79 -10.20 -63.25 24.77
CA TYR A 79 -8.81 -63.68 24.90
C TYR A 79 -8.55 -64.93 24.08
N LEU A 80 -7.39 -64.98 23.44
CA LEU A 80 -6.81 -66.15 22.81
C LEU A 80 -5.66 -66.66 23.68
N ASP A 81 -5.69 -67.94 24.05
CA ASP A 81 -4.55 -68.60 24.66
C ASP A 81 -3.51 -68.86 23.57
N THR A 82 -2.30 -68.37 23.76
CA THR A 82 -1.15 -68.59 22.85
C THR A 82 -0.33 -69.83 23.23
N GLY A 83 -0.71 -70.52 24.32
CA GLY A 83 0.07 -71.57 24.96
C GLY A 83 0.97 -71.05 26.09
N ALA A 84 1.34 -69.76 26.06
CA ALA A 84 2.16 -69.11 27.08
C ALA A 84 1.38 -68.05 27.89
N ALA A 85 0.44 -67.36 27.25
CA ALA A 85 -0.36 -66.31 27.89
C ALA A 85 -1.75 -66.19 27.23
N TRP A 86 -2.68 -65.57 27.95
CA TRP A 86 -3.93 -65.09 27.37
C TRP A 86 -3.71 -63.70 26.76
N ALA A 87 -3.72 -63.62 25.44
CA ALA A 87 -3.64 -62.37 24.70
C ALA A 87 -5.06 -61.85 24.44
N ASN A 88 -5.33 -60.58 24.76
CA ASN A 88 -6.56 -59.94 24.32
C ASN A 88 -6.54 -59.77 22.79
N VAL A 89 -7.66 -60.05 22.12
CA VAL A 89 -7.78 -60.00 20.66
C VAL A 89 -8.87 -59.05 20.16
N ASN A 90 -9.52 -58.30 21.05
CA ASN A 90 -10.46 -57.25 20.65
C ASN A 90 -10.21 -55.91 21.35
N VAL A 91 -10.63 -54.85 20.67
CA VAL A 91 -10.62 -53.46 21.13
C VAL A 91 -12.01 -53.12 21.66
N LEU A 92 -12.10 -52.58 22.88
CA LEU A 92 -13.36 -52.08 23.44
C LEU A 92 -13.34 -50.57 23.64
N ASP A 93 -12.17 -50.01 23.91
CA ASP A 93 -11.93 -48.62 24.22
C ASP A 93 -10.80 -48.03 23.39
N LEU A 94 -10.84 -46.72 23.16
CA LEU A 94 -9.85 -46.02 22.33
C LEU A 94 -8.41 -46.19 22.85
N ALA A 95 -8.25 -46.40 24.16
CA ALA A 95 -6.96 -46.67 24.79
C ALA A 95 -6.34 -48.03 24.40
N ASP A 96 -7.14 -48.98 23.89
CA ASP A 96 -6.64 -50.26 23.38
C ASP A 96 -6.02 -50.15 21.98
N LEU A 97 -6.27 -49.04 21.27
CA LEU A 97 -5.71 -48.80 19.94
C LEU A 97 -4.25 -48.32 20.08
N THR A 98 -3.32 -49.12 19.57
CA THR A 98 -1.91 -48.74 19.44
C THR A 98 -1.65 -48.26 18.00
N GLY A 99 -1.26 -47.00 17.82
CA GLY A 99 -1.00 -46.37 16.52
C GLY A 99 -1.03 -44.85 16.62
N ASP A 100 -0.77 -44.16 15.50
CA ASP A 100 -1.00 -42.72 15.38
C ASP A 100 -2.12 -42.43 14.36
N LEU A 101 -2.48 -41.16 14.23
CA LEU A 101 -3.52 -40.71 13.30
C LEU A 101 -2.99 -40.59 11.85
N ASP A 102 -1.74 -40.96 11.56
CA ASP A 102 -1.11 -40.68 10.27
C ASP A 102 -1.68 -41.55 9.13
N ASP A 103 -2.35 -42.67 9.46
CA ASP A 103 -3.00 -43.56 8.48
C ASP A 103 -4.48 -43.27 8.21
N ILE A 104 -5.09 -42.29 8.89
CA ILE A 104 -6.50 -41.94 8.67
C ILE A 104 -6.61 -40.92 7.54
N ALA A 105 -7.51 -41.09 6.57
CA ALA A 105 -7.69 -40.06 5.53
C ALA A 105 -8.28 -38.75 6.10
N ASP A 106 -8.00 -37.62 5.46
CA ASP A 106 -8.66 -36.35 5.82
C ASP A 106 -10.18 -36.46 5.66
N GLY A 107 -10.92 -35.83 6.56
CA GLY A 107 -12.38 -35.78 6.49
C GLY A 107 -12.89 -34.72 5.50
N ALA A 108 -14.20 -34.73 5.24
CA ALA A 108 -14.83 -33.73 4.38
C ALA A 108 -14.83 -32.31 4.99
N THR A 109 -14.74 -32.21 6.32
CA THR A 109 -14.84 -30.93 7.06
C THR A 109 -13.53 -30.52 7.73
N PHE A 110 -12.70 -31.49 8.12
CA PHE A 110 -11.44 -31.25 8.83
C PHE A 110 -10.37 -32.19 8.30
N GLY A 111 -9.20 -31.64 7.97
CA GLY A 111 -7.99 -32.39 7.63
C GLY A 111 -6.98 -32.38 8.77
N LYS A 112 -5.90 -33.15 8.62
CA LYS A 112 -4.79 -33.17 9.57
C LYS A 112 -4.01 -31.86 9.55
N VAL A 113 -3.50 -31.49 10.72
CA VAL A 113 -2.51 -30.42 10.86
C VAL A 113 -1.16 -31.08 11.16
N ARG A 114 -0.11 -30.67 10.46
CA ARG A 114 1.24 -31.21 10.71
C ARG A 114 1.68 -30.88 12.13
N LEU A 115 2.30 -31.83 12.83
CA LEU A 115 2.82 -31.57 14.18
C LEU A 115 3.83 -30.41 14.21
N THR A 116 4.62 -30.26 13.14
CA THR A 116 5.57 -29.15 12.98
C THR A 116 4.92 -27.77 12.83
N GLU A 117 3.60 -27.72 12.64
CA GLU A 117 2.78 -26.50 12.56
C GLU A 117 2.05 -26.21 13.87
N LEU A 118 2.16 -27.07 14.88
CA LEU A 118 1.52 -26.91 16.19
C LEU A 118 2.56 -26.57 17.27
N THR A 119 2.17 -25.74 18.24
CA THR A 119 2.96 -25.46 19.45
C THR A 119 2.00 -25.32 20.63
N GLY A 120 2.10 -26.21 21.62
CA GLY A 120 1.19 -26.22 22.77
C GLY A 120 -0.29 -26.37 22.39
N GLY A 121 -0.59 -27.11 21.32
CA GLY A 121 -1.96 -27.31 20.81
C GLY A 121 -2.52 -26.14 19.98
N ARG A 122 -1.71 -25.11 19.66
CA ARG A 122 -2.12 -23.98 18.82
C ARG A 122 -1.37 -24.00 17.50
N VAL A 123 -2.01 -23.50 16.44
CA VAL A 123 -1.36 -23.31 15.14
C VAL A 123 -0.29 -22.21 15.25
N SER A 124 0.93 -22.53 14.82
CA SER A 124 2.14 -21.70 14.98
C SER A 124 2.39 -20.73 13.81
N ARG A 125 1.71 -20.92 12.68
CA ARG A 125 1.86 -20.16 11.44
C ARG A 125 0.58 -20.14 10.63
N VAL A 126 0.35 -19.05 9.90
CA VAL A 126 -0.68 -18.97 8.87
C VAL A 126 -0.05 -19.44 7.56
N SER A 127 -0.70 -20.37 6.86
CA SER A 127 -0.23 -20.88 5.58
C SER A 127 -1.41 -21.17 4.65
N ASP A 128 -1.27 -20.85 3.36
CA ASP A 128 -2.18 -21.27 2.28
C ASP A 128 -1.57 -22.40 1.42
N GLY A 129 -0.46 -23.00 1.88
CA GLY A 129 0.31 -24.01 1.15
C GLY A 129 1.41 -23.44 0.25
N THR A 130 1.41 -22.13 -0.02
CA THR A 130 2.45 -21.44 -0.82
C THR A 130 3.10 -20.32 -0.01
N ASN A 131 2.28 -19.45 0.56
CA ASN A 131 2.67 -18.35 1.42
C ASN A 131 2.56 -18.79 2.88
N THR A 132 3.63 -18.61 3.64
CA THR A 132 3.66 -19.00 5.05
C THR A 132 4.26 -17.89 5.89
N LYS A 133 3.58 -17.54 6.99
CA LYS A 133 4.05 -16.56 7.96
C LYS A 133 3.79 -17.02 9.40
N THR A 134 4.80 -16.90 10.24
CA THR A 134 4.68 -17.14 11.68
C THR A 134 3.90 -16.03 12.37
N ALA A 135 3.33 -16.31 13.54
CA ALA A 135 2.68 -15.28 14.35
C ALA A 135 3.63 -14.11 14.69
N ALA A 136 4.92 -14.39 14.89
CA ALA A 136 5.94 -13.37 15.15
C ALA A 136 6.20 -12.46 13.94
N GLU A 137 6.30 -13.02 12.73
CA GLU A 137 6.45 -12.23 11.50
C GLU A 137 5.21 -11.38 11.22
N ILE A 138 4.02 -11.95 11.38
CA ILE A 138 2.75 -11.21 11.22
C ILE A 138 2.68 -10.07 12.24
N LYS A 139 2.99 -10.35 13.51
CA LYS A 139 3.04 -9.33 14.56
C LYS A 139 4.03 -8.22 14.23
N THR A 140 5.23 -8.58 13.78
CA THR A 140 6.25 -7.61 13.36
C THR A 140 5.73 -6.71 12.25
N HIS A 141 5.02 -7.25 11.27
CA HIS A 141 4.42 -6.44 10.21
C HIS A 141 3.30 -5.53 10.73
N ILE A 142 2.38 -6.05 11.56
CA ILE A 142 1.25 -5.28 12.10
C ILE A 142 1.72 -4.15 13.03
N ASP A 143 2.75 -4.42 13.84
CA ASP A 143 3.33 -3.45 14.76
C ASP A 143 4.30 -2.49 14.05
N ASP A 144 4.73 -2.81 12.83
CA ASP A 144 5.59 -1.93 12.04
C ASP A 144 4.79 -0.78 11.45
N ALA A 145 4.78 0.29 12.22
CA ALA A 145 4.15 1.54 11.85
C ALA A 145 4.68 2.07 10.50
N THR A 146 5.94 1.80 10.11
CA THR A 146 6.45 2.25 8.80
C THR A 146 5.76 1.58 7.60
N ARG A 147 5.15 0.41 7.82
CA ARG A 147 4.37 -0.33 6.82
C ARG A 147 2.87 -0.04 6.90
N HIS A 148 2.38 0.35 8.07
CA HIS A 148 0.99 0.80 8.29
C HIS A 148 0.96 2.33 8.42
N ARG A 149 0.86 3.01 7.28
CA ARG A 149 0.76 4.47 7.08
C ARG A 149 0.51 5.27 8.37
N ILE A 150 1.60 5.71 9.02
CA ILE A 150 1.57 6.52 10.25
C ILE A 150 1.10 7.92 9.93
N ILE A 151 0.25 8.47 10.78
CA ILE A 151 0.01 9.92 10.84
C ILE A 151 1.24 10.58 11.46
N ASN A 152 1.95 11.40 10.69
CA ASN A 152 3.12 12.15 11.12
C ASN A 152 2.89 13.66 10.97
N ASP A 153 2.32 14.30 11.98
CA ASP A 153 2.04 15.74 11.97
C ASP A 153 3.30 16.64 11.99
N SER A 154 4.47 16.05 12.25
CA SER A 154 5.77 16.73 12.15
C SER A 154 6.47 16.53 10.81
N GLY A 155 5.92 15.64 9.97
CA GLY A 155 6.47 15.29 8.68
C GLY A 155 6.36 16.41 7.65
N THR A 156 7.30 16.46 6.72
CA THR A 156 7.34 17.44 5.61
C THR A 156 7.57 16.78 4.24
N SER A 157 7.68 15.45 4.19
CA SER A 157 7.87 14.71 2.95
C SER A 157 6.57 14.64 2.15
N PRO A 158 6.62 14.72 0.80
CA PRO A 158 5.43 14.65 -0.06
C PRO A 158 4.60 13.36 0.07
N THR A 159 5.16 12.30 0.67
CA THR A 159 4.51 10.99 0.81
C THR A 159 4.03 10.70 2.24
N GLU A 160 4.14 11.66 3.16
CA GLU A 160 3.65 11.51 4.53
C GLU A 160 2.15 11.84 4.64
N LEU A 161 1.52 11.32 5.69
CA LEU A 161 0.15 11.66 6.04
C LEU A 161 0.11 12.52 7.29
N TRP A 162 -0.71 13.56 7.26
CA TRP A 162 -1.05 14.38 8.41
C TRP A 162 -2.43 14.03 8.96
N SER A 163 -2.64 14.33 10.24
CA SER A 163 -3.94 14.25 10.90
C SER A 163 -4.88 15.28 10.29
N ALA A 164 -6.19 15.01 10.36
CA ALA A 164 -7.19 15.99 9.93
C ALA A 164 -7.08 17.31 10.70
N GLN A 165 -6.66 17.28 11.97
CA GLN A 165 -6.43 18.47 12.78
C GLN A 165 -5.24 19.28 12.24
N LYS A 166 -4.11 18.63 11.93
CA LYS A 166 -2.94 19.29 11.36
C LYS A 166 -3.27 19.91 10.00
N VAL A 167 -3.90 19.16 9.10
CA VAL A 167 -4.35 19.69 7.80
C VAL A 167 -5.24 20.91 7.96
N LYS A 168 -6.21 20.85 8.88
CA LYS A 168 -7.09 21.98 9.17
C LYS A 168 -6.31 23.18 9.70
N ASN A 169 -5.38 22.98 10.62
CA ASN A 169 -4.54 24.05 11.17
C ASN A 169 -3.68 24.71 10.09
N GLU A 170 -3.04 23.94 9.22
CA GLU A 170 -2.22 24.49 8.12
C GLU A 170 -3.09 25.29 7.14
N LEU A 171 -4.28 24.80 6.82
CA LEU A 171 -5.23 25.53 5.98
C LEU A 171 -5.72 26.81 6.66
N ASP A 172 -5.98 26.76 7.96
CA ASP A 172 -6.40 27.91 8.77
C ASP A 172 -5.29 28.97 8.88
N LEU A 173 -4.03 28.54 9.02
CA LEU A 173 -2.86 29.41 8.99
C LEU A 173 -2.64 30.02 7.61
N ALA A 174 -2.81 29.24 6.53
CA ALA A 174 -2.67 29.72 5.16
C ALA A 174 -3.70 30.80 4.80
N ARG A 175 -4.91 30.73 5.37
CA ARG A 175 -5.96 31.77 5.21
C ARG A 175 -5.97 32.81 6.32
N ALA A 176 -5.11 32.69 7.34
CA ALA A 176 -5.10 33.59 8.48
C ALA A 176 -4.74 35.01 8.03
N GLY A 177 -5.48 36.00 8.54
CA GLY A 177 -5.29 37.41 8.18
C GLY A 177 -5.92 37.82 6.84
N GLN A 178 -6.62 36.91 6.14
CA GLN A 178 -7.44 37.28 4.98
C GLN A 178 -8.94 37.31 5.35
N GLU A 179 -9.60 38.42 5.07
CA GLU A 179 -11.04 38.61 5.27
C GLU A 179 -11.73 38.67 3.90
N TYR A 180 -12.23 37.52 3.44
CA TYR A 180 -12.83 37.40 2.11
C TYR A 180 -14.19 38.12 2.02
N GLN A 181 -14.36 38.91 0.97
CA GLN A 181 -15.58 39.60 0.56
C GLN A 181 -16.06 39.00 -0.78
N ASP A 182 -17.34 39.19 -1.11
CA ASP A 182 -17.83 38.87 -2.47
C ASP A 182 -17.02 39.63 -3.54
N SER A 183 -17.05 39.17 -4.79
CA SER A 183 -16.30 39.82 -5.87
C SER A 183 -16.79 41.25 -6.11
N VAL A 184 -15.88 42.05 -6.67
CA VAL A 184 -16.17 43.37 -7.22
C VAL A 184 -16.02 43.29 -8.73
N LYS A 185 -16.85 44.04 -9.46
CA LYS A 185 -16.85 44.03 -10.92
C LYS A 185 -15.58 44.62 -11.53
N ASP A 186 -15.08 45.66 -10.89
CA ASP A 186 -13.98 46.48 -11.38
C ASP A 186 -13.35 47.19 -10.17
N LYS A 187 -12.07 47.50 -10.26
CA LYS A 187 -11.33 48.35 -9.33
C LYS A 187 -10.82 49.53 -10.13
N ASP A 188 -10.76 50.72 -9.53
CA ASP A 188 -10.20 51.96 -10.13
C ASP A 188 -11.15 52.89 -10.89
N LEU A 189 -12.41 52.50 -11.06
CA LEU A 189 -13.43 53.41 -11.59
C LEU A 189 -13.63 54.64 -10.69
N ALA A 190 -13.55 55.84 -11.29
CA ALA A 190 -13.61 57.11 -10.58
C ALA A 190 -15.04 57.67 -10.40
N ALA A 191 -16.02 57.17 -11.16
CA ALA A 191 -17.41 57.63 -11.10
C ALA A 191 -18.36 56.43 -11.09
N PRO A 192 -19.48 56.47 -10.34
CA PRO A 192 -20.44 55.38 -10.36
C PRO A 192 -20.97 55.13 -11.78
N PRO A 193 -21.19 53.86 -12.18
CA PRO A 193 -21.87 53.57 -13.44
C PRO A 193 -23.26 54.19 -13.47
N GLY A 194 -23.73 54.59 -14.66
CA GLY A 194 -25.01 55.28 -14.82
C GLY A 194 -26.26 54.40 -14.59
N SER A 195 -26.10 53.07 -14.57
CA SER A 195 -27.20 52.12 -14.35
C SER A 195 -26.69 50.87 -13.63
N PRO A 196 -26.33 50.97 -12.32
CA PRO A 196 -25.89 49.83 -11.53
C PRO A 196 -27.04 48.86 -11.27
N ALA A 197 -26.75 47.55 -11.29
CA ALA A 197 -27.68 46.52 -10.83
C ALA A 197 -27.51 46.26 -9.33
N VAL A 198 -28.55 45.75 -8.67
CA VAL A 198 -28.52 45.41 -7.23
C VAL A 198 -27.38 44.43 -6.97
N LYS A 199 -26.59 44.68 -5.91
CA LYS A 199 -25.36 43.97 -5.56
C LYS A 199 -24.18 44.18 -6.50
N ASP A 200 -24.23 45.15 -7.41
CA ASP A 200 -23.02 45.56 -8.11
C ASP A 200 -22.03 46.16 -7.13
N ARG A 201 -20.80 45.63 -7.11
CA ARG A 201 -19.73 46.07 -6.22
C ARG A 201 -18.52 46.58 -7.01
N TYR A 202 -17.86 47.60 -6.49
CA TYR A 202 -16.69 48.23 -7.10
C TYR A 202 -15.69 48.66 -6.03
N ILE A 203 -14.39 48.54 -6.30
CA ILE A 203 -13.38 49.27 -5.52
C ILE A 203 -13.23 50.66 -6.14
N ILE A 204 -13.54 51.69 -5.36
CA ILE A 204 -13.52 53.08 -5.82
C ILE A 204 -12.08 53.54 -6.08
N GLY A 205 -11.82 54.09 -7.26
CA GLY A 205 -10.51 54.61 -7.65
C GLY A 205 -10.00 55.78 -6.79
N ALA A 206 -8.72 56.14 -6.98
CA ALA A 206 -8.01 57.10 -6.15
C ALA A 206 -8.54 58.55 -6.23
N SER A 207 -9.26 58.90 -7.29
CA SER A 207 -9.80 60.25 -7.52
C SER A 207 -11.31 60.22 -7.78
N PRO A 208 -12.12 59.90 -6.76
CA PRO A 208 -13.53 59.63 -6.97
C PRO A 208 -14.38 60.88 -7.15
N THR A 209 -15.46 60.74 -7.92
CA THR A 209 -16.37 61.80 -8.34
C THR A 209 -17.83 61.37 -8.18
N GLY A 210 -18.77 62.30 -8.35
CA GLY A 210 -20.21 62.01 -8.24
C GLY A 210 -20.59 61.45 -6.86
N ALA A 211 -21.44 60.42 -6.84
CA ALA A 211 -21.89 59.80 -5.58
C ALA A 211 -20.75 59.10 -4.80
N TRP A 212 -19.59 58.87 -5.42
CA TRP A 212 -18.42 58.24 -4.80
C TRP A 212 -17.42 59.26 -4.22
N ALA A 213 -17.66 60.56 -4.38
CA ALA A 213 -16.74 61.60 -3.91
C ALA A 213 -16.38 61.41 -2.42
N SER A 214 -15.08 61.57 -2.09
CA SER A 214 -14.47 61.34 -0.77
C SER A 214 -14.45 59.88 -0.26
N ARG A 215 -14.75 58.90 -1.13
CA ARG A 215 -14.77 57.46 -0.77
C ARG A 215 -13.67 56.63 -1.44
N ALA A 216 -12.52 57.24 -1.73
CA ALA A 216 -11.40 56.55 -2.39
C ALA A 216 -11.02 55.26 -1.64
N ASN A 217 -10.68 54.20 -2.40
CA ASN A 217 -10.30 52.87 -1.93
C ASN A 217 -11.40 52.09 -1.17
N GLN A 218 -12.59 52.64 -0.97
CA GLN A 218 -13.71 51.91 -0.34
C GLN A 218 -14.38 50.97 -1.35
N ILE A 219 -15.01 49.90 -0.85
CA ILE A 219 -15.89 49.09 -1.68
C ILE A 219 -17.26 49.78 -1.70
N ALA A 220 -17.72 50.16 -2.90
CA ALA A 220 -19.10 50.58 -3.13
C ALA A 220 -19.96 49.36 -3.47
N GLU A 221 -21.15 49.25 -2.88
CA GLU A 221 -22.16 48.24 -3.25
C GLU A 221 -23.50 48.92 -3.54
N TRP A 222 -24.12 48.59 -4.67
CA TRP A 222 -25.43 49.14 -5.01
C TRP A 222 -26.56 48.37 -4.32
N ALA A 223 -27.26 49.02 -3.39
CA ALA A 223 -28.38 48.44 -2.64
C ALA A 223 -29.73 48.48 -3.40
N GLY A 224 -29.74 49.01 -4.63
CA GLY A 224 -30.96 49.17 -5.46
C GLY A 224 -31.48 50.60 -5.56
N SER A 225 -31.19 51.45 -4.58
CA SER A 225 -31.58 52.86 -4.55
C SER A 225 -30.45 53.82 -4.17
N ALA A 226 -29.41 53.32 -3.49
CA ALA A 226 -28.25 54.07 -3.08
C ALA A 226 -27.00 53.18 -3.01
N TRP A 227 -25.83 53.81 -3.03
CA TRP A 227 -24.55 53.15 -2.78
C TRP A 227 -24.31 53.00 -1.28
N SER A 228 -24.01 51.78 -0.85
CA SER A 228 -23.43 51.48 0.45
C SER A 228 -21.91 51.46 0.31
N PHE A 229 -21.18 51.89 1.34
CA PHE A 229 -19.72 51.97 1.31
C PHE A 229 -19.11 51.20 2.48
N ILE A 230 -18.13 50.36 2.17
CA ILE A 230 -17.39 49.55 3.13
C ILE A 230 -15.96 50.08 3.19
N VAL A 231 -15.53 50.50 4.38
CA VAL A 231 -14.14 50.92 4.64
C VAL A 231 -13.29 49.65 4.78
N PRO A 232 -12.23 49.48 3.97
CA PRO A 232 -11.43 48.27 4.02
C PRO A 232 -10.54 48.21 5.27
N SER A 233 -10.47 47.02 5.85
CA SER A 233 -9.52 46.63 6.90
C SER A 233 -8.29 45.95 6.27
N VAL A 234 -7.14 46.00 6.93
CA VAL A 234 -5.96 45.24 6.51
C VAL A 234 -6.33 43.76 6.41
N GLY A 235 -6.02 43.11 5.29
CA GLY A 235 -6.36 41.71 5.05
C GLY A 235 -7.70 41.49 4.33
N MET A 236 -8.54 42.52 4.20
CA MET A 236 -9.77 42.42 3.41
C MET A 236 -9.42 42.05 1.96
N THR A 237 -10.05 41.00 1.44
CA THR A 237 -9.69 40.35 0.19
C THR A 237 -10.91 40.12 -0.69
N CYS A 238 -10.83 40.46 -1.98
CA CYS A 238 -11.87 40.14 -2.96
C CYS A 238 -11.26 39.80 -4.32
N ILE A 239 -12.06 39.17 -5.18
CA ILE A 239 -11.77 39.02 -6.59
C ILE A 239 -12.28 40.26 -7.32
N VAL A 240 -11.47 40.79 -8.23
CA VAL A 240 -11.86 41.82 -9.19
C VAL A 240 -12.13 41.12 -10.53
N ASP A 241 -13.39 41.13 -10.95
CA ASP A 241 -13.90 40.27 -12.02
C ASP A 241 -13.36 40.64 -13.41
N ASP A 242 -13.22 41.93 -13.72
CA ASP A 242 -12.68 42.42 -15.00
C ASP A 242 -11.22 42.02 -15.22
N GLU A 243 -10.44 41.91 -14.14
CA GLU A 243 -9.04 41.50 -14.18
C GLU A 243 -8.84 39.99 -13.94
N ALA A 244 -9.87 39.29 -13.45
CA ALA A 244 -9.83 37.91 -12.98
C ALA A 244 -8.70 37.65 -11.95
N LYS A 245 -8.51 38.60 -11.02
CA LYS A 245 -7.42 38.59 -10.03
C LYS A 245 -7.92 38.84 -8.62
N GLN A 246 -7.20 38.29 -7.65
CA GLN A 246 -7.42 38.56 -6.23
C GLN A 246 -6.64 39.78 -5.77
N TYR A 247 -7.29 40.63 -4.98
CA TYR A 247 -6.71 41.80 -4.34
C TYR A 247 -6.95 41.76 -2.84
N THR A 248 -5.94 42.17 -2.06
CA THR A 248 -6.01 42.31 -0.60
C THR A 248 -5.62 43.73 -0.20
N TYR A 249 -6.38 44.35 0.70
CA TYR A 249 -6.04 45.66 1.23
C TYR A 249 -4.86 45.58 2.21
N ASN A 250 -3.78 46.31 1.94
CA ASN A 250 -2.56 46.29 2.76
C ASN A 250 -2.56 47.31 3.92
N GLY A 251 -3.66 48.05 4.08
CA GLY A 251 -3.79 49.17 5.04
C GLY A 251 -3.74 50.55 4.39
N THR A 252 -3.21 50.64 3.17
CA THR A 252 -3.10 51.89 2.38
C THR A 252 -3.75 51.78 1.01
N GLU A 253 -3.63 50.63 0.35
CA GLU A 253 -4.14 50.39 -0.99
C GLU A 253 -4.52 48.92 -1.20
N TRP A 254 -5.27 48.65 -2.27
CA TRP A 254 -5.59 47.31 -2.72
C TRP A 254 -4.44 46.77 -3.57
N VAL A 255 -3.74 45.76 -3.05
CA VAL A 255 -2.62 45.12 -3.75
C VAL A 255 -3.02 43.74 -4.26
N ARG A 256 -2.50 43.35 -5.43
CA ARG A 256 -2.74 42.03 -5.99
C ARG A 256 -2.15 40.94 -5.08
N THR A 257 -2.92 39.89 -4.79
CA THR A 257 -2.48 38.76 -3.95
C THR A 257 -2.82 37.41 -4.62
N GLY A 258 -2.18 36.32 -4.18
CA GLY A 258 -2.51 34.96 -4.66
C GLY A 258 -1.89 34.51 -5.99
N GLY A 259 -0.95 35.27 -6.56
CA GLY A 259 -0.13 34.84 -7.71
C GLY A 259 1.21 34.23 -7.29
N ALA A 260 1.84 33.43 -8.16
CA ALA A 260 3.24 33.06 -7.98
C ALA A 260 4.10 34.34 -7.91
N LEU A 261 5.05 34.41 -6.97
CA LEU A 261 6.03 35.50 -6.91
C LEU A 261 6.81 35.51 -8.24
N GLN A 262 6.44 36.41 -9.15
CA GLN A 262 7.19 36.64 -10.37
C GLN A 262 8.25 37.69 -10.08
N THR A 263 9.40 37.25 -9.59
CA THR A 263 10.57 38.13 -9.49
C THR A 263 11.33 38.07 -10.80
N ILE A 264 11.21 39.12 -11.62
CA ILE A 264 12.09 39.30 -12.78
C ILE A 264 13.31 40.09 -12.33
N ALA A 265 14.41 39.37 -12.09
CA ALA A 265 15.71 39.98 -11.83
C ALA A 265 16.39 40.35 -13.15
N ALA A 266 16.62 41.64 -13.38
CA ALA A 266 17.42 42.10 -14.51
C ALA A 266 18.92 41.82 -14.20
N GLY A 267 19.61 41.09 -15.07
CA GLY A 267 21.07 40.91 -14.98
C GLY A 267 21.82 42.17 -15.43
N ASN A 268 23.14 42.25 -15.21
CA ASN A 268 23.93 43.49 -15.36
C ASN A 268 23.79 44.28 -16.68
N GLY A 269 23.34 43.65 -17.78
CA GLY A 269 23.11 44.30 -19.09
C GLY A 269 21.68 44.83 -19.30
N LEU A 270 20.76 44.51 -18.39
CA LEU A 270 19.37 44.96 -18.39
C LEU A 270 19.13 45.75 -17.09
N THR A 271 18.46 46.89 -17.19
CA THR A 271 18.02 47.70 -16.05
C THR A 271 16.50 47.67 -15.99
N GLY A 272 15.93 47.74 -14.79
CA GLY A 272 14.49 47.59 -14.57
C GLY A 272 14.15 46.31 -13.84
N GLY A 273 12.99 45.73 -14.12
CA GLY A 273 12.42 44.65 -13.33
C GLY A 273 11.28 45.14 -12.42
N GLY A 274 10.77 44.26 -11.56
CA GLY A 274 9.67 44.57 -10.66
C GLY A 274 8.78 43.37 -10.39
N THR A 275 7.75 43.61 -9.59
CA THR A 275 6.75 42.61 -9.17
C THR A 275 5.33 42.99 -9.60
N ALA A 276 5.21 43.96 -10.52
CA ALA A 276 3.94 44.45 -11.05
C ALA A 276 3.48 43.62 -12.27
N ASP A 277 2.21 43.79 -12.66
CA ASP A 277 1.60 43.06 -13.78
C ASP A 277 2.23 43.36 -15.15
N THR A 278 2.81 44.54 -15.30
CA THR A 278 3.68 44.90 -16.43
C THR A 278 5.08 45.14 -15.91
N VAL A 279 6.04 44.35 -16.37
CA VAL A 279 7.45 44.51 -16.03
C VAL A 279 8.16 45.16 -17.21
N THR A 280 8.77 46.33 -16.98
CA THR A 280 9.61 46.97 -17.98
C THR A 280 11.06 46.57 -17.74
N LEU A 281 11.69 46.02 -18.77
CA LEU A 281 13.13 45.81 -18.84
C LEU A 281 13.68 46.75 -19.92
N THR A 282 14.75 47.44 -19.60
CA THR A 282 15.46 48.35 -20.50
C THR A 282 16.89 47.86 -20.66
N VAL A 283 17.46 47.99 -21.86
CA VAL A 283 18.88 47.66 -22.07
C VAL A 283 19.75 48.77 -21.46
N GLY A 284 20.78 48.38 -20.71
CA GLY A 284 21.76 49.35 -20.20
C GLY A 284 22.64 49.87 -21.34
N ALA A 285 22.64 51.19 -21.57
CA ALA A 285 23.33 51.76 -22.74
C ALA A 285 24.87 51.58 -22.74
N GLY A 286 25.50 51.32 -21.59
CA GLY A 286 26.92 50.97 -21.49
C GLY A 286 27.89 51.87 -22.29
N ASN A 287 29.13 51.40 -22.48
CA ASN A 287 30.06 51.99 -23.43
C ASN A 287 29.99 51.16 -24.73
N GLY A 288 29.44 51.73 -25.80
CA GLY A 288 29.37 51.05 -27.09
C GLY A 288 27.96 50.68 -27.56
N ILE A 289 26.92 50.93 -26.75
CA ILE A 289 25.52 50.71 -27.13
C ILE A 289 24.76 52.04 -27.04
N THR A 290 23.76 52.23 -27.90
CA THR A 290 22.78 53.30 -27.84
C THR A 290 21.40 52.67 -27.83
N VAL A 291 20.57 53.08 -26.88
CA VAL A 291 19.24 52.50 -26.66
C VAL A 291 18.21 53.61 -26.92
N GLY A 292 17.38 53.42 -27.94
CA GLY A 292 16.22 54.26 -28.24
C GLY A 292 14.94 53.66 -27.65
N SER A 293 13.81 54.39 -27.79
CA SER A 293 12.51 53.93 -27.26
C SER A 293 12.01 52.62 -27.89
N THR A 294 12.45 52.31 -29.12
CA THR A 294 12.05 51.10 -29.87
C THR A 294 13.23 50.40 -30.55
N THR A 295 14.47 50.83 -30.32
CA THR A 295 15.66 50.32 -31.03
C THR A 295 16.87 50.20 -30.10
N VAL A 296 17.80 49.31 -30.45
CA VAL A 296 19.13 49.21 -29.83
C VAL A 296 20.16 49.17 -30.96
N ALA A 297 21.22 49.97 -30.85
CA ALA A 297 22.27 50.07 -31.84
C ALA A 297 23.65 50.10 -31.18
N ALA A 298 24.70 49.73 -31.91
CA ALA A 298 26.07 49.97 -31.46
C ALA A 298 26.46 51.43 -31.67
N LYS A 299 27.25 51.98 -30.75
CA LYS A 299 27.85 53.30 -30.88
C LYS A 299 29.12 53.18 -31.74
N PRO A 300 29.26 53.93 -32.84
CA PRO A 300 30.48 53.89 -33.64
C PRO A 300 31.68 54.38 -32.83
N GLY A 301 32.78 53.63 -32.92
CA GLY A 301 34.08 53.99 -32.36
C GLY A 301 35.07 54.35 -33.46
N LYS A 302 36.28 54.80 -33.09
CA LYS A 302 37.34 55.02 -34.09
C LYS A 302 37.62 53.70 -34.82
N GLY A 303 37.60 53.73 -36.15
CA GLY A 303 37.83 52.56 -37.00
C GLY A 303 36.63 51.64 -37.20
N ILE A 304 35.45 51.96 -36.61
CA ILE A 304 34.22 51.17 -36.77
C ILE A 304 33.13 52.05 -37.38
N LEU A 305 32.48 51.55 -38.43
CA LEU A 305 31.31 52.14 -39.05
C LEU A 305 30.07 51.32 -38.64
N VAL A 306 29.00 52.00 -38.22
CA VAL A 306 27.71 51.38 -37.91
C VAL A 306 26.67 51.99 -38.84
N ASN A 307 26.05 51.19 -39.69
CA ASN A 307 25.13 51.63 -40.73
C ASN A 307 24.04 50.56 -41.03
N GLY A 308 23.31 50.72 -42.13
CA GLY A 308 22.22 49.81 -42.51
C GLY A 308 22.66 48.40 -42.95
N THR A 309 23.95 48.17 -43.24
CA THR A 309 24.51 46.85 -43.57
C THR A 309 25.08 46.13 -42.34
N GLY A 310 25.35 46.85 -41.24
CA GLY A 310 25.74 46.28 -39.96
C GLY A 310 26.82 47.08 -39.23
N ILE A 311 27.69 46.38 -38.51
CA ILE A 311 28.89 46.94 -37.87
C ILE A 311 30.09 46.44 -38.66
N GLU A 312 30.85 47.36 -39.25
CA GLU A 312 31.96 47.04 -40.14
C GLU A 312 33.20 47.88 -39.82
N ALA A 313 34.36 47.42 -40.28
CA ALA A 313 35.58 48.22 -40.21
C ALA A 313 35.45 49.43 -41.13
N ASN A 314 35.93 50.60 -40.69
CA ASN A 314 35.95 51.79 -41.53
C ASN A 314 37.09 51.68 -42.55
N VAL A 315 36.79 51.11 -43.71
CA VAL A 315 37.69 50.96 -44.85
C VAL A 315 37.56 52.21 -45.72
N ASP A 316 38.57 53.09 -45.67
CA ASP A 316 38.60 54.33 -46.46
C ASP A 316 39.09 54.12 -47.91
N ALA A 317 39.51 52.89 -48.23
CA ALA A 317 40.12 52.50 -49.50
C ALA A 317 41.41 53.27 -49.85
N ALA A 318 42.03 53.95 -48.88
CA ALA A 318 43.23 54.74 -49.05
C ALA A 318 44.34 54.31 -48.08
N SER A 319 44.05 54.37 -46.78
CA SER A 319 44.96 53.89 -45.73
C SER A 319 44.65 52.45 -45.32
N ILE A 320 43.38 52.06 -45.34
CA ILE A 320 42.89 50.69 -45.09
C ILE A 320 42.11 50.23 -46.33
N VAL A 321 42.47 49.07 -46.87
CA VAL A 321 41.88 48.49 -48.08
C VAL A 321 41.42 47.07 -47.80
N TYR A 322 40.23 46.71 -48.29
CA TYR A 322 39.72 45.34 -48.26
C TYR A 322 40.06 44.62 -49.57
N ASP A 323 40.82 43.53 -49.47
CA ASP A 323 41.27 42.74 -50.62
C ASP A 323 40.48 41.44 -50.71
N ALA A 324 39.36 41.55 -51.42
CA ALA A 324 38.48 40.43 -51.71
C ALA A 324 39.15 39.38 -52.62
N ALA A 325 40.12 39.79 -53.45
CA ALA A 325 40.76 38.91 -54.43
C ALA A 325 41.75 37.93 -53.78
N ASN A 326 42.34 38.30 -52.63
CA ASN A 326 43.31 37.45 -51.93
C ASN A 326 42.80 37.04 -50.54
N GLY A 327 41.59 36.49 -50.50
CA GLY A 327 41.07 35.82 -49.30
C GLY A 327 40.38 36.73 -48.28
N ASN A 328 39.75 37.83 -48.74
CA ASN A 328 38.91 38.70 -47.90
C ASN A 328 39.67 39.32 -46.71
N ARG A 329 40.87 39.84 -46.97
CA ARG A 329 41.75 40.39 -45.93
C ARG A 329 41.70 41.92 -45.87
N LEU A 330 41.82 42.47 -44.67
CA LEU A 330 42.09 43.89 -44.44
C LEU A 330 43.59 44.15 -44.54
N MET A 331 43.99 45.11 -45.37
CA MET A 331 45.38 45.52 -45.56
C MET A 331 45.55 47.01 -45.29
N VAL A 332 46.74 47.38 -44.82
CA VAL A 332 47.18 48.77 -44.80
C VAL A 332 47.80 49.08 -46.16
N ALA A 333 47.35 50.14 -46.81
CA ALA A 333 47.87 50.57 -48.10
C ALA A 333 48.92 51.68 -47.92
N VAL A 334 48.68 52.90 -48.42
CA VAL A 334 49.67 53.97 -48.33
C VAL A 334 49.71 54.52 -46.90
N VAL A 335 50.79 54.20 -46.17
CA VAL A 335 51.13 54.90 -44.93
C VAL A 335 51.90 56.15 -45.34
N ASP A 336 51.19 57.27 -45.49
CA ASP A 336 51.85 58.57 -45.54
C ASP A 336 52.36 58.86 -44.12
N GLY A 337 53.53 58.33 -43.81
CA GLY A 337 54.27 58.62 -42.58
C GLY A 337 54.82 60.02 -42.70
N GLY A 338 53.91 61.02 -42.61
CA GLY A 338 54.14 62.41 -42.94
C GLY A 338 55.56 62.87 -42.61
N THR A 339 56.17 63.59 -43.56
CA THR A 339 57.59 63.99 -43.53
C THR A 339 58.10 64.23 -42.11
N PHE A 340 58.97 63.32 -41.65
CA PHE A 340 59.65 63.33 -40.36
C PHE A 340 60.29 64.70 -40.04
#